data_AF-A0A522URX1-F1
#
_entry.id   AF-A0A522URX1-F1
#
_cell.length_a   1.000
_cell.length_b   1.000
_cell.length_c   1.000
_cell.angle_alpha   90.00
_cell.angle_beta   90.00
_cell.angle_gamma   90.00
#
_symmetry.space_group_name_H-M   'P 1'
#
loop_
_entity.id
_entity.type
_entity.pdbx_description
1 polymer ?
#
loop_
_entity_poly.entity_id
_entity_poly.type
_entity_poly.pdbx_seq_one_letter_code
_entity_poly.pdbx_strand_id
1 'polypeptide(L)'
;MGTDNRIRYYHFMAGVLAKQAEDPLCSICRAFENSVRSIRESLAGFEAGSAEELKEISPGLKELHDETRLCLAGIRTPVNAEGQKKAGRCKMPEGVCFVKTSKALIERI
;
A
#
# COMPACT_ATOMS: atom_id res chain seq x y z
N MET A 1 1.57 -17.23 -1.28
CA MET A 1 2.50 -16.49 -0.41
C MET A 1 2.24 -16.82 1.07
N GLY A 2 3.27 -17.26 1.82
CA GLY A 2 3.14 -17.51 3.27
C GLY A 2 2.99 -16.23 4.09
N THR A 3 2.40 -16.33 5.29
CA THR A 3 2.02 -15.22 6.19
C THR A 3 3.12 -14.18 6.36
N ASP A 4 4.34 -14.60 6.65
CA ASP A 4 5.51 -13.72 6.86
C ASP A 4 5.79 -12.82 5.65
N ASN A 5 5.74 -13.38 4.44
CA ASN A 5 5.96 -12.62 3.22
C ASN A 5 4.81 -11.67 2.93
N ARG A 6 3.57 -12.03 3.31
CA ARG A 6 2.42 -11.10 3.21
C ARG A 6 2.60 -9.91 4.16
N ILE A 7 3.02 -10.14 5.40
CA ILE A 7 3.31 -9.07 6.36
C ILE A 7 4.39 -8.14 5.82
N ARG A 8 5.52 -8.69 5.35
CA ARG A 8 6.61 -7.90 4.75
C ARG A 8 6.15 -7.09 3.55
N TYR A 9 5.32 -7.67 2.69
CA TYR A 9 4.74 -6.97 1.55
C TYR A 9 3.88 -5.78 1.99
N TYR A 10 2.95 -5.98 2.95
CA TYR A 10 2.09 -4.89 3.41
C TYR A 10 2.90 -3.79 4.09
N HIS A 11 3.91 -4.15 4.88
CA HIS A 11 4.84 -3.19 5.48
C HIS A 11 5.59 -2.38 4.43
N PHE A 12 6.16 -3.03 3.41
CA PHE A 12 6.79 -2.35 2.28
C PHE A 12 5.82 -1.39 1.58
N MET A 13 4.61 -1.84 1.29
CA MET A 13 3.59 -1.00 0.65
C MET A 13 3.15 0.17 1.52
N ALA A 14 3.05 -0.02 2.84
CA ALA A 14 2.75 1.06 3.77
C ALA A 14 3.82 2.15 3.71
N GLY A 15 5.11 1.77 3.71
CA GLY A 15 6.22 2.71 3.54
C GLY A 15 6.19 3.45 2.19
N VAL A 16 5.93 2.73 1.08
CA VAL A 16 5.77 3.36 -0.25
C VAL A 16 4.63 4.38 -0.23
N LEU A 17 3.47 4.00 0.30
CA LEU A 17 2.30 4.87 0.32
C LEU A 17 2.49 6.06 1.27
N ALA A 18 3.11 5.87 2.43
CA ALA A 18 3.43 6.95 3.35
C ALA A 18 4.34 7.99 2.68
N LYS A 19 5.40 7.54 1.98
CA LYS A 19 6.29 8.47 1.29
C LYS A 19 5.59 9.20 0.14
N GLN A 20 4.71 8.52 -0.59
CA GLN A 20 3.95 9.15 -1.68
C GLN A 20 2.81 10.04 -1.20
N ALA A 21 2.39 9.92 0.07
CA ALA A 21 1.47 10.86 0.70
C ALA A 21 2.12 12.24 0.95
N GLU A 22 3.45 12.31 1.03
CA GLU A 22 4.22 13.55 1.17
C GLU A 22 4.55 14.20 -0.18
N ASP A 23 4.39 13.46 -1.28
CA ASP A 23 4.69 13.98 -2.62
C ASP A 23 3.55 14.91 -3.12
N PRO A 24 3.86 16.13 -3.60
CA PRO A 24 2.85 17.12 -3.97
C PRO A 24 1.90 16.69 -5.10
N LEU A 25 2.31 15.77 -5.98
CA LEU A 25 1.48 15.28 -7.08
C LEU A 25 0.84 13.95 -6.73
N CYS A 26 1.59 13.02 -6.15
CA CYS A 26 1.09 11.69 -5.83
C CYS A 26 0.00 11.73 -4.76
N SER A 27 0.15 12.55 -3.72
CA SER A 27 -0.86 12.71 -2.65
C SER A 27 -2.24 13.14 -3.16
N ILE A 28 -2.32 13.82 -4.30
CA ILE A 28 -3.58 14.28 -4.93
C ILE A 28 -3.95 13.46 -6.18
N CYS A 29 -3.36 12.28 -6.37
CA CYS A 29 -3.54 11.46 -7.55
C CYS A 29 -4.56 10.34 -7.36
N ARG A 30 -5.43 10.13 -8.36
CA ARG A 30 -6.37 8.99 -8.39
C ARG A 30 -5.68 7.64 -8.27
N ALA A 31 -4.48 7.50 -8.86
CA ALA A 31 -3.73 6.25 -8.77
C ALA A 31 -3.27 5.96 -7.33
N PHE A 32 -2.89 7.00 -6.59
CA PHE A 32 -2.53 6.89 -5.18
C PHE A 32 -3.76 6.55 -4.33
N GLU A 33 -4.86 7.30 -4.46
CA GLU A 33 -6.13 7.05 -3.78
C GLU A 33 -6.58 5.59 -3.95
N ASN A 34 -6.65 5.11 -5.21
CA ASN A 34 -7.07 3.74 -5.51
C ASN A 34 -6.13 2.69 -4.90
N SER A 35 -4.82 2.96 -4.86
CA SER A 35 -3.85 2.04 -4.29
C SER A 35 -3.93 1.98 -2.77
N VAL A 36 -4.11 3.13 -2.08
CA VAL A 36 -4.33 3.14 -0.63
C VAL A 36 -5.59 2.35 -0.27
N ARG A 37 -6.71 2.60 -0.96
CA ARG A 37 -7.96 1.86 -0.76
C ARG A 37 -7.74 0.35 -0.95
N SER A 38 -7.17 -0.03 -2.09
CA SER A 38 -6.95 -1.43 -2.42
C SER A 38 -6.01 -2.15 -1.44
N ILE A 39 -4.95 -1.49 -0.95
CA ILE A 39 -4.05 -2.09 0.05
C ILE A 39 -4.74 -2.25 1.40
N ARG A 40 -5.57 -1.29 1.84
CA ARG A 40 -6.36 -1.42 3.07
C ARG A 40 -7.36 -2.58 2.99
N GLU A 41 -8.09 -2.68 1.89
CA GLU A 41 -9.03 -3.78 1.65
C GLU A 41 -8.31 -5.13 1.61
N SER A 42 -7.17 -5.20 0.92
CA SER A 42 -6.35 -6.41 0.84
C SER A 42 -5.80 -6.83 2.20
N LEU A 43 -5.32 -5.87 3.01
CA LEU A 43 -4.83 -6.12 4.36
C LEU A 43 -5.95 -6.67 5.25
N ALA A 44 -7.12 -6.04 5.26
CA ALA A 44 -8.28 -6.52 6.03
C ALA A 44 -8.70 -7.94 5.61
N GLY A 45 -8.71 -8.22 4.30
CA GLY A 45 -8.99 -9.57 3.80
C GLY A 45 -7.93 -10.60 4.20
N PHE A 46 -6.66 -10.20 4.27
CA PHE A 46 -5.58 -11.04 4.80
C PHE A 46 -5.76 -11.30 6.30
N GLU A 47 -6.02 -10.27 7.10
CA GLU A 47 -6.22 -10.40 8.55
C GLU A 47 -7.38 -11.33 8.88
N ALA A 48 -8.50 -11.21 8.17
CA ALA A 48 -9.66 -12.08 8.35
C ALA A 48 -9.37 -13.52 7.91
N GLY A 49 -8.64 -13.70 6.81
CA GLY A 49 -8.35 -15.02 6.22
C GLY A 49 -7.16 -15.76 6.84
N SER A 50 -6.38 -15.12 7.72
CA SER A 50 -5.17 -15.70 8.32
C SER A 50 -5.10 -15.45 9.84
N ALA A 51 -6.26 -15.33 10.49
CA ALA A 51 -6.35 -14.92 11.89
C ALA A 51 -5.65 -15.89 12.86
N GLU A 52 -5.66 -17.19 12.60
CA GLU A 52 -4.98 -18.18 13.44
C GLU A 52 -3.46 -18.14 13.21
N GLU A 53 -3.00 -18.06 11.96
CA GLU A 53 -1.57 -17.95 11.65
C GLU A 53 -0.97 -16.66 12.23
N LEU A 54 -1.74 -15.56 12.23
CA LEU A 54 -1.32 -14.28 12.82
C LEU A 54 -1.14 -14.32 14.35
N LYS A 55 -1.67 -15.33 15.05
CA LYS A 55 -1.40 -15.51 16.49
C LYS A 55 -0.03 -16.13 16.75
N GLU A 56 0.46 -16.91 15.78
CA GLU A 56 1.68 -17.72 15.90
C GLU A 56 2.93 -17.06 15.27
N ILE A 57 2.79 -15.88 14.67
CA ILE A 57 3.93 -15.16 14.08
C ILE A 57 4.93 -14.70 15.15
N SER A 58 6.20 -14.60 14.75
CA SER A 58 7.26 -14.08 15.63
C SER A 58 6.98 -12.64 16.09
N PRO A 59 7.50 -12.22 17.26
CA PRO A 59 7.32 -10.86 17.78
C PRO A 59 7.72 -9.75 16.79
N GLY A 60 8.83 -9.92 16.06
CA GLY A 60 9.27 -8.94 15.06
C GLY A 60 8.33 -8.82 13.87
N LEU A 61 7.68 -9.91 13.44
CA LEU A 61 6.65 -9.84 12.41
C LEU A 61 5.36 -9.19 12.91
N LYS A 62 5.02 -9.41 14.18
CA LYS A 62 3.88 -8.75 14.82
C LYS A 62 4.07 -7.24 14.90
N GLU A 63 5.27 -6.79 15.28
CA GLU A 63 5.62 -5.36 15.28
C GLU A 63 5.46 -4.74 13.89
N LEU A 64 6.04 -5.35 12.84
CA LEU A 64 5.86 -4.88 11.46
C LEU A 64 4.39 -4.84 11.04
N HIS A 65 3.59 -5.81 11.45
CA HIS A 65 2.17 -5.87 11.16
C HIS A 65 1.40 -4.72 11.85
N ASP A 66 1.67 -4.48 13.13
CA ASP A 66 1.00 -3.41 13.89
C ASP A 66 1.42 -2.01 13.39
N GLU A 67 2.70 -1.80 13.09
CA GLU A 67 3.20 -0.58 12.44
C GLU A 67 2.52 -0.34 11.09
N THR A 68 2.36 -1.39 10.29
CA THR A 68 1.67 -1.34 9.00
C THR A 68 0.23 -0.84 9.18
N ARG A 69 -0.51 -1.36 10.16
CA ARG A 69 -1.89 -0.93 10.45
C ARG A 69 -1.95 0.54 10.84
N LEU A 70 -1.08 0.97 11.74
CA LEU A 70 -1.01 2.36 12.19
C LEU A 70 -0.65 3.31 11.04
N CYS A 71 0.36 2.96 10.26
CA CYS A 71 0.80 3.72 9.10
C CYS A 71 -0.33 3.87 8.08
N LEU A 72 -0.97 2.76 7.68
CA LEU A 72 -2.05 2.79 6.70
C LEU A 72 -3.29 3.51 7.23
N ALA A 73 -3.59 3.48 8.53
CA ALA A 73 -4.68 4.24 9.13
C ALA A 73 -4.40 5.76 9.08
N GLY A 74 -3.15 6.18 9.24
CA GLY A 74 -2.73 7.59 9.23
C GLY A 74 -2.73 8.26 7.85
N ILE A 75 -2.70 7.49 6.75
CA ILE A 75 -2.64 8.06 5.39
C ILE A 75 -3.97 8.73 5.03
N ARG A 76 -3.93 10.02 4.74
CA ARG A 76 -5.09 10.74 4.20
C ARG A 76 -5.14 10.59 2.69
N THR A 77 -6.31 10.25 2.16
CA THR A 77 -6.54 10.18 0.72
C THR A 77 -7.44 11.32 0.27
N PRO A 78 -7.15 11.95 -0.87
CA PRO A 78 -8.05 12.92 -1.49
C PRO A 78 -9.36 12.24 -1.90
N VAL A 79 -10.47 12.94 -1.78
CA VAL A 79 -11.76 12.49 -2.29
C VAL A 79 -11.90 12.95 -3.74
N ASN A 80 -12.30 12.07 -4.65
CA ASN A 80 -12.50 12.37 -6.08
C ASN A 80 -11.24 12.86 -6.82
N ALA A 81 -10.07 12.27 -6.52
CA ALA A 81 -8.83 12.72 -7.12
C ALA A 81 -8.81 12.59 -8.64
N GLU A 82 -8.09 13.48 -9.30
CA GLU A 82 -7.82 13.41 -10.73
C GLU A 82 -6.61 12.52 -11.02
N GLY A 83 -6.61 11.85 -12.17
CA GLY A 83 -5.43 11.13 -12.64
C GLY A 83 -4.34 12.09 -13.11
N GLN A 84 -3.34 12.35 -12.28
CA GLN A 84 -2.28 13.36 -12.54
C GLN A 84 -1.50 13.12 -13.85
N LYS A 85 -1.33 11.86 -14.25
CA LYS A 85 -0.68 11.52 -15.54
C LYS A 85 -1.56 11.85 -16.74
N LYS A 86 -2.86 11.53 -16.66
CA LYS A 86 -3.83 11.87 -17.71
C LYS A 86 -4.02 13.38 -17.84
N ALA A 87 -3.93 14.11 -16.73
CA ALA A 87 -3.93 15.57 -16.69
C ALA A 87 -2.59 16.21 -17.13
N GLY A 88 -1.59 15.42 -17.54
CA GLY A 88 -0.29 15.93 -18.00
C GLY A 88 0.63 16.50 -16.92
N ARG A 89 0.26 16.40 -15.63
CA ARG A 89 1.03 16.94 -14.49
C ARG A 89 2.12 15.98 -13.99
N CYS A 90 1.84 14.68 -13.99
CA CYS A 90 2.84 13.66 -13.68
C CYS A 90 3.69 13.33 -14.91
N LYS A 91 5.01 13.47 -14.81
CA LYS A 91 5.99 13.26 -15.90
C LYS A 91 6.70 11.90 -15.85
N MET A 92 6.21 10.96 -15.04
CA MET A 92 6.76 9.60 -15.01
C MET A 92 6.70 8.95 -16.40
N PRO A 93 7.73 8.17 -16.81
CA PRO A 93 7.75 7.49 -18.11
C PRO A 93 6.51 6.64 -18.35
N GLU A 94 6.16 6.41 -19.62
CA GLU A 94 5.01 5.56 -19.98
C GLU A 94 5.10 4.18 -19.30
N GLY A 95 3.95 3.66 -18.86
CA GLY A 95 3.89 2.41 -18.09
C GLY A 95 4.41 2.50 -16.64
N VAL A 96 5.12 3.57 -16.24
CA VAL A 96 5.70 3.69 -14.91
C VAL A 96 4.82 4.50 -13.95
N CYS A 97 4.64 3.98 -12.75
CA CYS A 97 4.06 4.66 -11.59
C CYS A 97 4.58 3.97 -10.32
N PHE A 98 5.34 4.66 -9.47
CA PHE A 98 5.98 4.03 -8.30
C PHE A 98 5.00 3.24 -7.44
N VAL A 99 3.82 3.79 -7.15
CA VAL A 99 2.80 3.10 -6.36
C VAL A 99 2.28 1.83 -7.06
N LYS A 100 1.97 1.90 -8.35
CA LYS A 100 1.43 0.74 -9.09
C LYS A 100 2.50 -0.33 -9.32
N THR A 101 3.72 0.08 -9.64
CA THR A 101 4.86 -0.81 -9.86
C THR A 101 5.22 -1.55 -8.56
N SER A 102 5.23 -0.85 -7.42
CA SER A 102 5.42 -1.49 -6.10
C SER A 102 4.31 -2.48 -5.79
N LYS A 103 3.04 -2.13 -6.06
CA LYS A 103 1.91 -3.03 -5.83
C LYS A 103 2.00 -4.29 -6.70
N ALA A 104 2.41 -4.16 -7.96
CA ALA A 104 2.52 -5.29 -8.90
C ALA A 104 3.54 -6.36 -8.46
N LEU A 105 4.39 -6.09 -7.47
CA LEU A 105 5.31 -7.09 -6.91
C LEU A 105 4.55 -8.28 -6.31
N ILE A 106 3.36 -8.09 -5.73
CA ILE A 106 2.57 -9.21 -5.19
C ILE A 106 2.06 -10.15 -6.26
N GLU A 107 1.85 -9.66 -7.48
CA GLU A 107 1.32 -10.46 -8.60
C GLU A 107 2.39 -11.39 -9.20
N ARG A 108 3.66 -11.21 -8.80
CA ARG A 108 4.81 -11.95 -9.30
C ARG A 108 5.35 -12.99 -8.31
N ILE A 109 4.67 -13.20 -7.18
CA ILE A 109 5.08 -14.06 -6.07
C ILE A 109 3.95 -15.02 -5.71
#